data_AF-A0A6C0LK78-F1
#
_entry.id   AF-A0A6C0LK78-F1
#
_cell.length_a   1.000
_cell.length_b   1.000
_cell.length_c   1.000
_cell.angle_alpha   90.00
_cell.angle_beta   90.00
_cell.angle_gamma   90.00
#
_symmetry.space_group_name_H-M   'P 1'
#
loop_
_entity.id
_entity.type
_entity.pdbx_description
1 polymer ?
#
loop_
_entity_poly.entity_id
_entity_poly.type
_entity_poly.pdbx_seq_one_letter_code
_entity_poly.pdbx_strand_id
1 'polypeptide(L)'
;MSIISINKDDYQQELHVTQENKQLFGEIFTPFSLVDIMFNMMDDSCFNDPSKTFLDAGAGSGFFSMCLYWRLMDGLANKIINKDKRSQHIITKMLYMSEIREENVDKLRTMFGENSNIIEGNFLEYLSMKFNYIIGNPPYNCNGIKKVPTNSVKNKKQDGKTIWFHFVKHAMNILIPGGQILFIIPSIWMKPGRDKSYEYMTSYKLNKVRCMSNSVTNKYFYGEAQTPTSLVLLSKIPSDNVISLYDQDLDRYIEYDYDPTMFEPIPVYGCSVFRKVKRDLKTIGLKVFKTNMPSTSASISKTKNKEHSYENIRTSILSGLNPKLVIDYSNKQLAFAGKCKLVMPHKMYGFPFIDKEGKYGISNRDSYVIVSDDIDYLERLSSFFKTKTALYLFESTRYRMKYLEKYVFQVIPDICKLADFPHEINDETISTYFAFTDEENDAINNLHSKKYTFTY
;
A
#
# COMPACT_ATOMS: atom_id res chain seq x y z
N MET A 1 6.70 -19.95 -30.62
CA MET A 1 7.36 -20.71 -29.54
C MET A 1 6.25 -21.17 -28.61
N SER A 2 6.22 -22.43 -28.17
CA SER A 2 5.11 -22.97 -27.36
C SER A 2 5.58 -23.26 -25.94
N ILE A 3 4.71 -23.04 -24.94
CA ILE A 3 4.98 -23.28 -23.53
C ILE A 3 5.44 -24.72 -23.22
N ILE A 4 5.08 -25.68 -24.08
CA ILE A 4 5.44 -27.09 -23.93
C ILE A 4 6.93 -27.32 -24.12
N SER A 5 7.59 -26.53 -24.98
CA SER A 5 9.01 -26.68 -25.32
C SER A 5 9.93 -25.65 -24.67
N ILE A 6 9.37 -24.70 -23.90
CA ILE A 6 10.11 -23.62 -23.27
C ILE A 6 10.45 -24.00 -21.82
N ASN A 7 11.74 -23.94 -21.48
CA ASN A 7 12.14 -23.89 -20.08
C ASN A 7 12.07 -22.46 -19.56
N LYS A 8 11.71 -22.34 -18.28
CA LYS A 8 11.59 -21.05 -17.60
C LYS A 8 12.86 -20.21 -17.68
N ASP A 9 14.01 -20.83 -17.44
CA ASP A 9 15.31 -20.14 -17.37
C ASP A 9 15.80 -19.64 -18.74
N ASP A 10 15.30 -20.24 -19.82
CA ASP A 10 15.66 -19.87 -21.19
C ASP A 10 14.77 -18.75 -21.76
N TYR A 11 13.63 -18.47 -21.12
CA TYR A 11 12.65 -17.52 -21.63
C TYR A 11 12.98 -16.07 -21.24
N GLN A 12 13.23 -15.24 -22.25
CA GLN A 12 13.44 -13.80 -22.05
C GLN A 12 12.11 -13.05 -22.07
N GLN A 13 11.76 -12.41 -20.95
CA GLN A 13 10.53 -11.61 -20.86
C GLN A 13 10.70 -10.27 -21.57
N GLU A 14 9.77 -9.96 -22.48
CA GLU A 14 9.59 -8.60 -22.99
C GLU A 14 8.71 -7.81 -22.02
N LEU A 15 9.33 -6.91 -21.26
CA LEU A 15 8.66 -6.13 -20.20
C LEU A 15 8.36 -4.68 -20.59
N HIS A 16 8.68 -4.30 -21.84
CA HIS A 16 8.42 -2.96 -22.36
C HIS A 16 6.93 -2.79 -22.67
N VAL A 17 6.36 -1.66 -22.27
CA VAL A 17 4.95 -1.32 -22.54
C VAL A 17 4.87 -0.01 -23.32
N THR A 18 4.01 0.04 -24.34
CA THR A 18 3.75 1.28 -25.05
C THR A 18 2.96 2.26 -24.17
N GLN A 19 3.25 3.56 -24.31
CA GLN A 19 2.55 4.57 -23.51
C GLN A 19 1.03 4.57 -23.76
N GLU A 20 0.60 4.23 -24.98
CA GLU A 20 -0.81 4.12 -25.36
C GLU A 20 -1.50 2.97 -24.62
N ASN A 21 -0.95 1.76 -24.66
CA ASN A 21 -1.54 0.60 -24.00
C ASN A 21 -1.63 0.79 -22.49
N LYS A 22 -0.59 1.40 -21.90
CA LYS A 22 -0.57 1.75 -20.48
C LYS A 22 -1.67 2.75 -20.11
N GLN A 23 -2.01 3.69 -21.00
CA GLN A 23 -3.06 4.68 -20.75
C GLN A 23 -4.47 4.12 -20.94
N LEU A 24 -4.68 3.33 -21.99
CA LEU A 24 -6.00 2.78 -22.34
C LEU A 24 -6.37 1.61 -21.44
N PHE A 25 -5.47 0.63 -21.33
CA PHE A 25 -5.71 -0.67 -20.72
C PHE A 25 -5.07 -0.83 -19.35
N GLY A 26 -4.17 0.08 -18.95
CA GLY A 26 -3.39 -0.08 -17.72
C GLY A 26 -2.35 -1.19 -17.82
N GLU A 27 -1.91 -1.53 -19.04
CA GLU A 27 -0.96 -2.60 -19.30
C GLU A 27 0.36 -2.36 -18.55
N ILE A 28 0.76 -3.37 -17.76
CA ILE A 28 2.04 -3.43 -17.05
C ILE A 28 2.40 -4.91 -16.96
N PHE A 29 3.59 -5.29 -17.46
CA PHE A 29 4.05 -6.66 -17.38
C PHE A 29 4.69 -6.97 -16.01
N THR A 30 4.36 -8.14 -15.48
CA THR A 30 4.88 -8.61 -14.19
C THR A 30 6.07 -9.55 -14.43
N PRO A 31 7.26 -9.27 -13.86
CA PRO A 31 8.43 -10.13 -14.03
C PRO A 31 8.24 -11.47 -13.31
N PHE A 32 8.84 -12.54 -13.82
CA PHE A 32 8.76 -13.89 -13.24
C PHE A 32 9.22 -13.92 -11.79
N SER A 33 10.28 -13.16 -11.45
CA SER A 33 10.78 -13.06 -10.08
C SER A 33 9.71 -12.58 -9.09
N LEU A 34 8.82 -11.68 -9.51
CA LEU A 34 7.71 -11.20 -8.68
C LEU A 34 6.55 -12.20 -8.65
N VAL A 35 6.24 -12.85 -9.78
CA VAL A 35 5.24 -13.92 -9.85
C VAL A 35 5.62 -15.08 -8.92
N ASP A 36 6.91 -15.45 -8.87
CA ASP A 36 7.41 -16.51 -8.00
C ASP A 36 7.23 -16.17 -6.52
N ILE A 37 7.52 -14.92 -6.13
CA ILE A 37 7.24 -14.43 -4.78
C ILE A 37 5.75 -14.61 -4.46
N MET A 38 4.86 -14.27 -5.39
CA MET A 38 3.42 -14.40 -5.20
C MET A 38 2.98 -15.86 -5.07
N PHE A 39 3.45 -16.77 -5.92
CA PHE A 39 3.10 -18.18 -5.79
C PHE A 39 3.67 -18.84 -4.53
N ASN A 40 4.82 -18.38 -4.04
CA ASN A 40 5.36 -18.81 -2.74
C ASN A 40 4.52 -18.34 -1.54
N MET A 41 3.56 -17.43 -1.75
CA MET A 41 2.57 -17.11 -0.72
C MET A 41 1.52 -18.21 -0.57
N MET A 42 1.21 -18.94 -1.64
CA MET A 42 0.25 -20.04 -1.63
C MET A 42 0.87 -21.30 -1.03
N ASP A 43 0.05 -22.16 -0.45
CA ASP A 43 0.51 -23.47 0.02
C ASP A 43 0.81 -24.36 -1.19
N ASP A 44 1.88 -25.15 -1.13
CA ASP A 44 2.27 -26.03 -2.25
C ASP A 44 1.18 -27.04 -2.63
N SER A 45 0.31 -27.39 -1.67
CA SER A 45 -0.86 -28.24 -1.92
C SER A 45 -1.82 -27.66 -2.97
N CYS A 46 -1.82 -26.35 -3.19
CA CYS A 46 -2.63 -25.69 -4.22
C CYS A 46 -2.28 -26.17 -5.63
N PHE A 47 -1.02 -26.56 -5.87
CA PHE A 47 -0.52 -26.95 -7.19
C PHE A 47 -0.51 -28.47 -7.41
N ASN A 48 -0.99 -29.24 -6.42
CA ASN A 48 -0.87 -30.69 -6.42
C ASN A 48 -2.20 -31.40 -6.74
N ASP A 49 -3.31 -30.70 -6.93
CA ASP A 49 -4.62 -31.31 -7.21
C ASP A 49 -5.07 -31.05 -8.66
N PRO A 50 -5.13 -32.10 -9.53
CA PRO A 50 -5.45 -31.96 -10.94
C PRO A 50 -6.91 -31.57 -11.20
N SER A 51 -7.77 -31.55 -10.19
CA SER A 51 -9.16 -31.08 -10.30
C SER A 51 -9.31 -29.57 -10.16
N LYS A 52 -8.26 -28.86 -9.74
CA LYS A 52 -8.32 -27.41 -9.47
C LYS A 52 -8.21 -26.59 -10.75
N THR A 53 -8.94 -25.50 -10.78
CA THR A 53 -8.95 -24.52 -11.86
C THR A 53 -8.39 -23.19 -11.40
N PHE A 54 -7.61 -22.57 -12.28
CA PHE A 54 -6.96 -21.28 -12.09
C PHE A 54 -7.38 -20.33 -13.21
N LEU A 55 -7.75 -19.10 -12.85
CA LEU A 55 -7.98 -18.02 -13.81
C LEU A 55 -6.95 -16.90 -13.63
N ASP A 56 -6.23 -16.56 -14.69
CA ASP A 56 -5.41 -15.36 -14.79
C ASP A 56 -6.29 -14.15 -15.21
N ALA A 57 -6.60 -13.26 -14.26
CA ALA A 57 -7.54 -12.16 -14.40
C ALA A 57 -6.87 -10.89 -14.95
N GLY A 58 -6.61 -10.89 -16.25
CA GLY A 58 -5.80 -9.88 -16.95
C GLY A 58 -4.44 -10.44 -17.35
N ALA A 59 -4.48 -11.50 -18.18
CA ALA A 59 -3.33 -12.34 -18.47
C ALA A 59 -2.19 -11.59 -19.20
N GLY A 60 -2.50 -10.51 -19.95
CA GLY A 60 -1.53 -9.82 -20.77
C GLY A 60 -0.87 -10.79 -21.75
N SER A 61 0.47 -10.79 -21.80
CA SER A 61 1.23 -11.76 -22.59
C SER A 61 1.41 -13.14 -21.90
N GLY A 62 0.75 -13.37 -20.76
CA GLY A 62 0.64 -14.69 -20.12
C GLY A 62 1.68 -15.02 -19.06
N PHE A 63 2.46 -14.05 -18.56
CA PHE A 63 3.58 -14.35 -17.66
C PHE A 63 3.17 -15.03 -16.33
N PHE A 64 2.02 -14.66 -15.75
CA PHE A 64 1.47 -15.40 -14.61
C PHE A 64 1.13 -16.83 -14.98
N SER A 65 0.43 -17.00 -16.10
CA SER A 65 0.01 -18.28 -16.66
C SER A 65 1.19 -19.20 -17.01
N MET A 66 2.31 -18.66 -17.50
CA MET A 66 3.53 -19.42 -17.79
C MET A 66 4.16 -19.96 -16.50
N CYS A 67 4.35 -19.10 -15.50
CA CYS A 67 4.86 -19.51 -14.19
C CYS A 67 3.93 -20.55 -13.52
N LEU A 68 2.62 -20.37 -13.65
CA LEU A 68 1.64 -21.33 -13.12
C LEU A 68 1.75 -22.67 -13.82
N TYR A 69 1.86 -22.68 -15.16
CA TYR A 69 2.03 -23.91 -15.93
C TYR A 69 3.26 -24.69 -15.47
N TRP A 70 4.43 -24.03 -15.33
CA TRP A 70 5.65 -24.70 -14.86
C TRP A 70 5.48 -25.24 -13.43
N ARG A 71 4.87 -24.47 -12.53
CA ARG A 71 4.62 -24.94 -11.15
C ARG A 71 3.65 -26.12 -11.08
N LEU A 72 2.62 -26.15 -11.92
CA LEU A 72 1.68 -27.27 -12.03
C LEU A 72 2.32 -28.50 -12.68
N MET A 73 3.22 -28.31 -13.65
CA MET A 73 3.99 -29.43 -14.22
C MET A 73 4.76 -30.14 -13.12
N ASP A 74 5.43 -29.41 -12.24
CA ASP A 74 6.17 -30.02 -11.13
C ASP A 74 5.23 -30.63 -10.07
N GLY A 75 4.23 -29.86 -9.61
CA GLY A 75 3.30 -30.29 -8.55
C GLY A 75 2.46 -31.53 -8.90
N LEU A 76 2.17 -31.75 -10.19
CA LEU A 76 1.38 -32.88 -10.67
C LEU A 76 2.22 -34.07 -11.14
N ALA A 77 3.54 -34.02 -11.04
CA ALA A 77 4.43 -35.06 -11.56
C ALA A 77 4.14 -36.46 -11.03
N ASN A 78 3.71 -36.56 -9.78
CA ASN A 78 3.40 -37.84 -9.12
C ASN A 78 1.97 -38.33 -9.39
N LYS A 79 1.09 -37.48 -9.94
CA LYS A 79 -0.32 -37.81 -10.21
C LYS A 79 -0.59 -38.06 -11.69
N ILE A 80 0.11 -37.35 -12.57
CA ILE A 80 0.04 -37.53 -14.02
C ILE A 80 1.47 -37.72 -14.53
N ILE A 81 1.95 -38.98 -14.46
CA ILE A 81 3.35 -39.34 -14.71
C ILE A 81 3.81 -38.96 -16.13
N ASN A 82 2.95 -39.19 -17.12
CA ASN A 82 3.27 -38.88 -18.51
C ASN A 82 3.27 -37.35 -18.71
N LYS A 83 4.43 -36.80 -19.06
CA LYS A 83 4.65 -35.35 -19.18
C LYS A 83 3.69 -34.69 -20.18
N ASP A 84 3.45 -35.31 -21.33
CA ASP A 84 2.60 -34.76 -22.38
C ASP A 84 1.13 -34.75 -21.98
N LYS A 85 0.64 -35.85 -21.39
CA LYS A 85 -0.72 -35.93 -20.83
C LYS A 85 -0.93 -34.91 -19.71
N ARG A 86 0.08 -34.72 -18.87
CA ARG A 86 0.05 -33.71 -17.79
C ARG A 86 -0.01 -32.29 -18.35
N SER A 87 0.83 -31.96 -19.32
CA SER A 87 0.83 -30.67 -20.00
C SER A 87 -0.52 -30.38 -20.65
N GLN A 88 -1.04 -31.34 -21.43
CA GLN A 88 -2.35 -31.24 -22.06
C GLN A 88 -3.48 -31.05 -21.03
N HIS A 89 -3.44 -31.79 -19.92
CA HIS A 89 -4.41 -31.65 -18.83
C HIS A 89 -4.37 -30.27 -18.20
N ILE A 90 -3.17 -29.75 -17.89
CA ILE A 90 -3.00 -28.40 -17.32
C ILE A 90 -3.59 -27.34 -18.26
N ILE A 91 -3.19 -27.35 -19.54
CA ILE A 91 -3.59 -26.34 -20.53
C ILE A 91 -5.10 -26.37 -20.77
N THR A 92 -5.69 -27.57 -20.89
CA THR A 92 -7.09 -27.69 -21.33
C THR A 92 -8.11 -27.81 -20.19
N LYS A 93 -7.68 -28.16 -18.97
CA LYS A 93 -8.60 -28.40 -17.84
C LYS A 93 -8.35 -27.50 -16.63
N MET A 94 -7.14 -27.01 -16.43
CA MET A 94 -6.79 -26.27 -15.21
C MET A 94 -6.57 -24.79 -15.45
N LEU A 95 -5.90 -24.41 -16.54
CA LEU A 95 -5.51 -23.04 -16.83
C LEU A 95 -6.57 -22.32 -17.67
N TYR A 96 -6.99 -21.15 -17.19
CA TYR A 96 -7.87 -20.22 -17.87
C TYR A 96 -7.24 -18.83 -17.85
N MET A 97 -7.42 -18.06 -18.92
CA MET A 97 -6.78 -16.76 -19.10
C MET A 97 -7.82 -15.76 -19.60
N SER A 98 -8.00 -14.63 -18.91
CA SER A 98 -8.87 -13.55 -19.40
C SER A 98 -8.03 -12.40 -19.93
N GLU A 99 -8.30 -11.99 -21.17
CA GLU A 99 -7.58 -10.92 -21.85
C GLU A 99 -8.50 -10.14 -22.78
N ILE A 100 -8.37 -8.82 -22.77
CA ILE A 100 -9.23 -7.90 -23.53
C ILE A 100 -8.59 -7.44 -24.85
N ARG A 101 -7.26 -7.47 -24.95
CA ARG A 101 -6.52 -7.06 -26.15
C ARG A 101 -6.32 -8.25 -27.08
N GLU A 102 -6.84 -8.13 -28.30
CA GLU A 102 -6.70 -9.12 -29.37
C GLU A 102 -5.24 -9.53 -29.61
N GLU A 103 -4.30 -8.56 -29.67
CA GLU A 103 -2.86 -8.86 -29.83
C GLU A 103 -2.29 -9.75 -28.71
N ASN A 104 -2.76 -9.56 -27.47
CA ASN A 104 -2.34 -10.40 -26.35
C ASN A 104 -3.04 -11.77 -26.42
N VAL A 105 -4.30 -11.84 -26.85
CA VAL A 105 -5.00 -13.11 -27.12
C VAL A 105 -4.24 -13.96 -28.14
N ASP A 106 -3.76 -13.36 -29.23
CA ASP A 106 -2.95 -14.06 -30.24
C ASP A 106 -1.63 -14.60 -29.68
N LYS A 107 -0.96 -13.80 -28.83
CA LYS A 107 0.25 -14.23 -28.12
C LYS A 107 -0.05 -15.42 -27.20
N LEU A 108 -1.17 -15.38 -26.48
CA LEU A 108 -1.60 -16.48 -25.60
C LEU A 108 -1.91 -17.74 -26.40
N ARG A 109 -2.64 -17.66 -27.52
CA ARG A 109 -2.92 -18.81 -28.41
C ARG A 109 -1.62 -19.39 -28.98
N THR A 110 -0.70 -18.54 -29.40
CA THR A 110 0.62 -18.97 -29.89
C THR A 110 1.42 -19.70 -28.81
N MET A 111 1.37 -19.19 -27.57
CA MET A 111 2.13 -19.72 -26.44
C MET A 111 1.53 -21.03 -25.92
N PHE A 112 0.23 -21.07 -25.65
CA PHE A 112 -0.45 -22.18 -24.97
C PHE A 112 -1.21 -23.13 -25.93
N GLY A 113 -1.29 -22.78 -27.21
CA GLY A 113 -2.00 -23.54 -28.25
C GLY A 113 -3.48 -23.17 -28.39
N GLU A 114 -4.06 -23.49 -29.55
CA GLU A 114 -5.45 -23.17 -29.90
C GLU A 114 -6.51 -23.80 -28.98
N ASN A 115 -6.15 -24.88 -28.28
CA ASN A 115 -7.04 -25.56 -27.34
C ASN A 115 -6.97 -24.99 -25.92
N SER A 116 -6.21 -23.91 -25.70
CA SER A 116 -6.12 -23.26 -24.39
C SER A 116 -7.40 -22.49 -24.05
N ASN A 117 -7.75 -22.42 -22.76
CA ASN A 117 -8.98 -21.75 -22.33
C ASN A 117 -8.77 -20.23 -22.21
N ILE A 118 -8.85 -19.53 -23.34
CA ILE A 118 -8.75 -18.07 -23.37
C ILE A 118 -10.16 -17.46 -23.41
N ILE A 119 -10.45 -16.64 -22.40
CA ILE A 119 -11.65 -15.82 -22.28
C ILE A 119 -11.34 -14.45 -22.88
N GLU A 120 -11.61 -14.32 -24.17
CA GLU A 120 -11.45 -13.06 -24.90
C GLU A 120 -12.56 -12.08 -24.51
N GLY A 121 -12.16 -10.91 -24.03
CA GLY A 121 -13.07 -9.80 -23.70
C GLY A 121 -12.94 -9.28 -22.28
N ASN A 122 -14.01 -8.63 -21.81
CA ASN A 122 -14.00 -7.94 -20.53
C ASN A 122 -14.15 -8.92 -19.35
N PHE A 123 -13.08 -9.08 -18.57
CA PHE A 123 -13.09 -9.88 -17.33
C PHE A 123 -14.30 -9.60 -16.43
N LEU A 124 -14.70 -8.32 -16.29
CA LEU A 124 -15.79 -7.93 -15.38
C LEU A 124 -17.19 -8.41 -15.83
N GLU A 125 -17.31 -8.89 -17.06
CA GLU A 125 -18.55 -9.42 -17.64
C GLU A 125 -18.59 -10.96 -17.66
N TYR A 126 -17.47 -11.62 -17.34
CA TYR A 126 -17.39 -13.08 -17.37
C TYR A 126 -18.18 -13.72 -16.22
N LEU A 127 -19.14 -14.60 -16.52
CA LEU A 127 -19.96 -15.28 -15.50
C LEU A 127 -20.14 -16.78 -15.75
N SER A 128 -19.48 -17.33 -16.78
CA SER A 128 -19.77 -18.68 -17.29
C SER A 128 -19.32 -19.81 -16.37
N MET A 129 -18.29 -19.58 -15.54
CA MET A 129 -17.72 -20.61 -14.66
C MET A 129 -17.20 -19.99 -13.36
N LYS A 130 -17.11 -20.81 -12.31
CA LYS A 130 -16.41 -20.47 -11.07
C LYS A 130 -15.07 -21.18 -10.96
N PHE A 131 -14.10 -20.54 -10.32
CA PHE A 131 -12.73 -21.03 -10.20
C PHE A 131 -12.33 -21.33 -8.76
N ASN A 132 -11.36 -22.24 -8.60
CA ASN A 132 -10.72 -22.50 -7.30
C ASN A 132 -9.76 -21.37 -6.93
N TYR A 133 -9.00 -20.90 -7.93
CA TYR A 133 -7.98 -19.87 -7.77
C TYR A 133 -8.14 -18.79 -8.84
N ILE A 134 -7.98 -17.53 -8.45
CA ILE A 134 -7.91 -16.41 -9.39
C ILE A 134 -6.63 -15.64 -9.09
N ILE A 135 -5.78 -15.48 -10.10
CA ILE A 135 -4.44 -14.92 -9.98
C ILE A 135 -4.26 -13.75 -10.93
N GLY A 136 -3.23 -12.93 -10.72
CA GLY A 136 -2.77 -11.97 -11.73
C GLY A 136 -2.40 -10.59 -11.18
N ASN A 137 -2.17 -9.68 -12.13
CA ASN A 137 -1.95 -8.24 -11.89
C ASN A 137 -3.06 -7.44 -12.57
N PRO A 138 -4.22 -7.25 -11.92
CA PRO A 138 -5.32 -6.49 -12.50
C PRO A 138 -4.92 -5.06 -12.84
N PRO A 139 -5.49 -4.45 -13.89
CA PRO A 139 -5.22 -3.05 -14.21
C PRO A 139 -5.69 -2.13 -13.07
N TYR A 140 -4.87 -1.13 -12.73
CA TYR A 140 -5.20 -0.22 -11.62
C TYR A 140 -6.20 0.85 -12.05
N ASN A 141 -6.11 1.30 -13.30
CA ASN A 141 -7.04 2.23 -13.91
C ASN A 141 -7.29 1.83 -15.37
N CYS A 142 -8.42 2.28 -15.93
CA CYS A 142 -8.71 2.18 -17.36
C CYS A 142 -9.18 3.53 -17.92
N ASN A 143 -9.10 3.69 -19.25
CA ASN A 143 -9.55 4.87 -19.97
C ASN A 143 -8.88 6.18 -19.50
N GLY A 144 -7.56 6.13 -19.29
CA GLY A 144 -6.72 7.26 -18.90
C GLY A 144 -5.95 7.03 -17.59
N ILE A 145 -4.88 7.82 -17.40
CA ILE A 145 -4.16 7.88 -16.12
C ILE A 145 -4.82 8.96 -15.26
N LYS A 146 -5.25 8.60 -14.05
CA LYS A 146 -5.80 9.54 -13.07
C LYS A 146 -4.83 10.68 -12.80
N LYS A 147 -5.31 11.92 -12.86
CA LYS A 147 -4.53 13.13 -12.58
C LYS A 147 -3.94 13.05 -11.18
N VAL A 148 -2.63 12.84 -11.10
CA VAL A 148 -1.87 13.01 -9.86
C VAL A 148 -1.70 14.51 -9.56
N PRO A 149 -1.57 14.93 -8.29
CA PRO A 149 -1.51 16.35 -7.91
C PRO A 149 -0.40 17.17 -8.57
N THR A 150 0.62 16.51 -9.13
CA THR A 150 1.79 17.13 -9.80
C THR A 150 1.56 17.47 -11.27
N ASN A 151 0.44 17.06 -11.88
CA ASN A 151 0.18 17.33 -13.29
C ASN A 151 -0.79 18.51 -13.44
N SER A 152 -0.33 19.68 -13.88
CA SER A 152 -1.16 20.89 -14.05
C SER A 152 -1.89 20.94 -15.40
N VAL A 153 -1.52 20.09 -16.36
CA VAL A 153 -1.93 20.19 -17.77
C VAL A 153 -3.23 19.44 -18.10
N LYS A 154 -3.53 18.32 -17.42
CA LYS A 154 -4.73 17.51 -17.74
C LYS A 154 -6.03 18.04 -17.10
N ASN A 155 -7.11 18.07 -17.89
CA ASN A 155 -8.44 18.52 -17.48
C ASN A 155 -9.19 17.42 -16.68
N LYS A 156 -9.84 17.76 -15.56
CA LYS A 156 -10.48 16.79 -14.63
C LYS A 156 -11.66 16.01 -15.23
N LYS A 157 -12.18 16.43 -16.39
CA LYS A 157 -13.35 15.81 -17.05
C LYS A 157 -12.99 14.57 -17.89
N GLN A 158 -11.71 14.21 -17.99
CA GLN A 158 -11.17 13.06 -18.77
C GLN A 158 -10.29 12.15 -17.89
N ASP A 159 -10.66 11.97 -16.62
CA ASP A 159 -9.88 11.19 -15.66
C ASP A 159 -10.13 9.68 -15.83
N GLY A 160 -9.07 8.87 -15.77
CA GLY A 160 -9.18 7.41 -15.77
C GLY A 160 -10.00 6.89 -14.60
N LYS A 161 -10.70 5.77 -14.80
CA LYS A 161 -11.48 5.10 -13.75
C LYS A 161 -10.60 4.11 -13.00
N THR A 162 -10.56 4.23 -11.67
CA THR A 162 -9.90 3.23 -10.81
C THR A 162 -10.68 1.91 -10.86
N ILE A 163 -10.05 0.83 -11.32
CA ILE A 163 -10.75 -0.42 -11.68
C ILE A 163 -10.30 -1.66 -10.90
N TRP A 164 -9.11 -1.66 -10.28
CA TRP A 164 -8.60 -2.82 -9.53
C TRP A 164 -9.59 -3.36 -8.48
N PHE A 165 -10.35 -2.49 -7.81
CA PHE A 165 -11.31 -2.94 -6.79
C PHE A 165 -12.54 -3.62 -7.40
N HIS A 166 -12.92 -3.24 -8.63
CA HIS A 166 -13.95 -3.95 -9.38
C HIS A 166 -13.47 -5.34 -9.79
N PHE A 167 -12.18 -5.49 -10.16
CA PHE A 167 -11.58 -6.80 -10.41
C PHE A 167 -11.62 -7.69 -9.16
N VAL A 168 -11.28 -7.16 -7.99
CA VAL A 168 -11.37 -7.90 -6.72
C VAL A 168 -12.80 -8.37 -6.45
N LYS A 169 -13.80 -7.48 -6.56
CA LYS A 169 -15.22 -7.84 -6.34
C LYS A 169 -15.71 -8.90 -7.32
N HIS A 170 -15.34 -8.74 -8.59
CA HIS A 170 -15.74 -9.67 -9.62
C HIS A 170 -15.07 -11.04 -9.43
N ALA A 171 -13.75 -11.06 -9.17
CA ALA A 171 -13.03 -12.28 -8.81
C ALA A 171 -13.68 -12.98 -7.61
N MET A 172 -14.04 -12.24 -6.56
CA MET A 172 -14.79 -12.79 -5.42
C MET A 172 -16.16 -13.36 -5.83
N ASN A 173 -16.87 -12.76 -6.78
CA ASN A 173 -18.14 -13.29 -7.28
C ASN A 173 -17.98 -14.65 -7.98
N ILE A 174 -16.99 -14.78 -8.87
CA ILE A 174 -16.72 -15.99 -9.65
C ILE A 174 -15.81 -17.00 -8.96
N LEU A 175 -15.41 -16.76 -7.71
CA LEU A 175 -14.71 -17.76 -6.91
C LEU A 175 -15.70 -18.76 -6.30
N ILE A 176 -15.31 -20.04 -6.23
CA ILE A 176 -16.05 -21.02 -5.42
C ILE A 176 -15.95 -20.66 -3.92
N PRO A 177 -16.89 -21.13 -3.06
CA PRO A 177 -16.70 -21.04 -1.61
C PRO A 177 -15.37 -21.67 -1.19
N GLY A 178 -14.59 -20.98 -0.36
CA GLY A 178 -13.26 -21.45 0.07
C GLY A 178 -12.14 -21.31 -0.97
N GLY A 179 -12.43 -20.86 -2.20
CA GLY A 179 -11.38 -20.57 -3.18
C GLY A 179 -10.53 -19.35 -2.78
N GLN A 180 -9.44 -19.11 -3.50
CA GLN A 180 -8.48 -18.06 -3.18
C GLN A 180 -8.21 -17.09 -4.35
N ILE A 181 -7.95 -15.84 -4.01
CA ILE A 181 -7.42 -14.80 -4.91
C ILE A 181 -5.96 -14.54 -4.55
N LEU A 182 -5.09 -14.49 -5.55
CA LEU A 182 -3.71 -14.01 -5.42
C LEU A 182 -3.49 -12.85 -6.40
N PHE A 183 -3.58 -11.62 -5.91
CA PHE A 183 -3.41 -10.43 -6.72
C PHE A 183 -2.28 -9.53 -6.26
N ILE A 184 -1.73 -8.75 -7.18
CA ILE A 184 -0.97 -7.55 -6.88
C ILE A 184 -1.85 -6.31 -7.16
N ILE A 185 -2.11 -5.52 -6.11
CA ILE A 185 -3.01 -4.36 -6.16
C ILE A 185 -2.43 -3.16 -5.39
N PRO A 186 -2.93 -1.92 -5.55
CA PRO A 186 -2.44 -0.79 -4.78
C PRO A 186 -2.66 -0.96 -3.27
N SER A 187 -1.67 -0.61 -2.43
CA SER A 187 -1.77 -0.74 -0.96
C SER A 187 -2.83 0.15 -0.30
N ILE A 188 -3.52 0.99 -1.07
CA ILE A 188 -4.49 1.99 -0.58
C ILE A 188 -5.68 1.37 0.16
N TRP A 189 -5.99 0.08 -0.10
CA TRP A 189 -7.07 -0.66 0.54
C TRP A 189 -6.77 -1.00 1.99
N MET A 190 -5.51 -1.00 2.43
CA MET A 190 -5.10 -1.37 3.79
C MET A 190 -5.45 -0.32 4.85
N LYS A 191 -6.20 0.72 4.46
CA LYS A 191 -6.71 1.75 5.34
C LYS A 191 -8.17 2.12 5.04
N PRO A 192 -8.95 2.51 6.05
CA PRO A 192 -10.33 2.95 5.86
C PRO A 192 -10.44 4.11 4.87
N GLY A 193 -11.37 4.00 3.92
CA GLY A 193 -11.49 4.90 2.79
C GLY A 193 -12.92 5.06 2.30
N ARG A 194 -13.16 6.10 1.49
CA ARG A 194 -14.50 6.36 0.93
C ARG A 194 -14.96 5.29 -0.07
N ASP A 195 -14.03 4.57 -0.67
CA ASP A 195 -14.30 3.51 -1.63
C ASP A 195 -14.72 2.19 -0.97
N LYS A 196 -14.68 2.11 0.37
CA LYS A 196 -15.01 0.92 1.18
C LYS A 196 -14.19 -0.33 0.82
N SER A 197 -13.01 -0.12 0.24
CA SER A 197 -12.13 -1.21 -0.16
C SER A 197 -11.57 -1.94 1.05
N TYR A 198 -11.18 -1.20 2.09
CA TYR A 198 -10.75 -1.75 3.36
C TYR A 198 -11.80 -2.71 3.94
N GLU A 199 -13.01 -2.21 4.18
CA GLU A 199 -14.09 -2.97 4.82
C GLU A 199 -14.45 -4.23 4.03
N TYR A 200 -14.48 -4.12 2.70
CA TYR A 200 -14.75 -5.26 1.84
C TYR A 200 -13.64 -6.31 1.92
N MET A 201 -12.38 -5.90 1.81
CA MET A 201 -11.22 -6.80 1.88
C MET A 201 -11.15 -7.49 3.25
N THR A 202 -11.33 -6.74 4.33
CA THR A 202 -11.28 -7.25 5.71
C THR A 202 -12.51 -8.05 6.12
N SER A 203 -13.56 -8.12 5.29
CA SER A 203 -14.69 -9.01 5.53
C SER A 203 -14.39 -10.48 5.19
N TYR A 204 -13.33 -10.71 4.42
CA TYR A 204 -12.86 -12.02 4.00
C TYR A 204 -11.53 -12.38 4.67
N LYS A 205 -11.19 -13.67 4.74
CA LYS A 205 -9.92 -14.12 5.31
C LYS A 205 -8.73 -13.69 4.46
N LEU A 206 -7.97 -12.74 4.98
CA LEU A 206 -6.66 -12.36 4.47
C LEU A 206 -5.61 -13.36 4.96
N ASN A 207 -5.15 -14.26 4.08
CA ASN A 207 -4.18 -15.29 4.48
C ASN A 207 -2.78 -14.70 4.63
N LYS A 208 -2.26 -14.09 3.56
CA LYS A 208 -0.92 -13.49 3.52
C LYS A 208 -0.93 -12.19 2.74
N VAL A 209 -0.21 -11.18 3.24
CA VAL A 209 0.03 -9.93 2.51
C VAL A 209 1.49 -9.54 2.58
N ARG A 210 2.05 -9.14 1.44
CA ARG A 210 3.40 -8.59 1.33
C ARG A 210 3.33 -7.25 0.61
N CYS A 211 3.84 -6.20 1.25
CA CYS A 211 3.80 -4.85 0.69
C CYS A 211 5.11 -4.47 0.01
N MET A 212 5.01 -3.58 -0.97
CA MET A 212 6.13 -2.97 -1.66
C MET A 212 5.94 -1.44 -1.64
N SER A 213 6.97 -0.74 -1.18
CA SER A 213 7.00 0.72 -1.25
C SER A 213 6.99 1.20 -2.71
N ASN A 214 6.71 2.49 -2.93
CA ASN A 214 6.77 3.10 -4.26
C ASN A 214 8.11 2.84 -4.98
N SER A 215 9.21 2.78 -4.23
CA SER A 215 10.56 2.60 -4.78
C SER A 215 10.81 1.14 -5.14
N VAL A 216 10.33 0.20 -4.32
CA VAL A 216 10.40 -1.24 -4.57
C VAL A 216 9.52 -1.62 -5.76
N THR A 217 8.28 -1.14 -5.80
CA THR A 217 7.39 -1.33 -6.96
C THR A 217 8.04 -0.77 -8.22
N ASN A 218 8.61 0.43 -8.18
CA ASN A 218 9.29 1.02 -9.33
C ASN A 218 10.45 0.18 -9.84
N LYS A 219 11.24 -0.41 -8.94
CA LYS A 219 12.33 -1.32 -9.28
C LYS A 219 11.83 -2.59 -9.96
N TYR A 220 10.83 -3.27 -9.38
CA TYR A 220 10.29 -4.50 -9.97
C TYR A 220 9.69 -4.29 -11.35
N PHE A 221 9.03 -3.16 -11.57
CA PHE A 221 8.38 -2.83 -12.83
C PHE A 221 9.26 -1.96 -13.75
N TYR A 222 10.58 -1.95 -13.56
CA TYR A 222 11.54 -1.27 -14.45
C TYR A 222 11.20 0.19 -14.80
N GLY A 223 10.67 0.94 -13.83
CA GLY A 223 10.24 2.32 -14.06
C GLY A 223 8.75 2.49 -14.41
N GLU A 224 8.06 1.42 -14.80
CA GLU A 224 6.70 1.48 -15.34
C GLU A 224 5.61 1.67 -14.27
N ALA A 225 5.88 1.35 -13.01
CA ALA A 225 4.95 1.58 -11.90
C ALA A 225 5.61 2.38 -10.77
N GLN A 226 4.84 3.19 -10.04
CA GLN A 226 5.33 3.98 -8.90
C GLN A 226 4.35 4.03 -7.72
N THR A 227 3.18 3.40 -7.86
CA THR A 227 2.19 3.31 -6.79
C THR A 227 2.67 2.25 -5.79
N PRO A 228 2.64 2.49 -4.47
CA PRO A 228 2.81 1.40 -3.50
C PRO A 228 1.82 0.27 -3.75
N THR A 229 2.30 -0.97 -3.73
CA THR A 229 1.50 -2.16 -4.06
C THR A 229 1.56 -3.18 -2.95
N SER A 230 0.52 -3.98 -2.81
CA SER A 230 0.50 -5.19 -1.99
C SER A 230 0.22 -6.41 -2.83
N LEU A 231 0.97 -7.47 -2.56
CA LEU A 231 0.69 -8.84 -2.96
C LEU A 231 -0.28 -9.40 -1.91
N VAL A 232 -1.44 -9.88 -2.33
CA VAL A 232 -2.53 -10.26 -1.43
C VAL A 232 -3.03 -11.65 -1.78
N LEU A 233 -2.95 -12.56 -0.80
CA LEU A 233 -3.60 -13.87 -0.84
C LEU A 233 -4.84 -13.84 0.05
N LEU A 234 -6.03 -13.91 -0.55
CA LEU A 234 -7.33 -13.76 0.11
C LEU A 234 -8.22 -14.98 -0.16
N SER A 235 -8.88 -15.52 0.86
CA SER A 235 -9.82 -16.65 0.74
C SER A 235 -11.27 -16.18 0.78
N LYS A 236 -12.15 -16.77 -0.02
CA LYS A 236 -13.61 -16.52 0.05
C LYS A 236 -14.25 -17.29 1.20
N ILE A 237 -13.88 -16.89 2.41
CA ILE A 237 -14.46 -17.29 3.70
C ILE A 237 -14.46 -16.05 4.61
N PRO A 238 -15.30 -16.02 5.66
CA PRO A 238 -15.28 -14.92 6.62
C PRO A 238 -13.90 -14.69 7.24
N SER A 239 -13.57 -13.42 7.49
CA SER A 239 -12.37 -13.03 8.24
C SER A 239 -12.39 -13.59 9.66
N ASP A 240 -11.21 -14.00 10.14
CA ASP A 240 -10.92 -14.25 11.56
C ASP A 240 -10.17 -13.08 12.22
N ASN A 241 -10.03 -11.98 11.48
CA ASN A 241 -9.37 -10.72 11.89
C ASN A 241 -7.87 -10.88 12.20
N VAL A 242 -7.25 -11.92 11.65
CA VAL A 242 -5.80 -12.15 11.72
C VAL A 242 -5.25 -12.26 10.30
N ILE A 243 -4.20 -11.51 10.03
CA ILE A 243 -3.48 -11.51 8.76
C ILE A 243 -2.02 -11.89 8.98
N SER A 244 -1.47 -12.71 8.10
CA SER A 244 -0.03 -12.96 8.08
C SER A 244 0.65 -11.88 7.22
N LEU A 245 1.25 -10.88 7.87
CA LEU A 245 1.93 -9.76 7.22
C LEU A 245 3.42 -10.05 7.08
N TYR A 246 3.96 -9.94 5.87
CA TYR A 246 5.39 -10.01 5.67
C TYR A 246 6.07 -8.73 6.19
N ASP A 247 6.89 -8.89 7.20
CA ASP A 247 7.78 -7.85 7.71
C ASP A 247 9.09 -7.91 6.92
N GLN A 248 9.34 -6.86 6.13
CA GLN A 248 10.49 -6.82 5.23
C GLN A 248 11.82 -6.62 5.95
N ASP A 249 11.82 -6.06 7.17
CA ASP A 249 13.06 -5.84 7.90
C ASP A 249 13.50 -7.09 8.65
N LEU A 250 12.52 -7.89 9.11
CA LEU A 250 12.75 -9.16 9.80
C LEU A 250 12.77 -10.36 8.82
N ASP A 251 12.53 -10.11 7.53
CA ASP A 251 12.46 -11.09 6.43
C ASP A 251 11.54 -12.29 6.72
N ARG A 252 10.36 -12.04 7.31
CA ARG A 252 9.42 -13.11 7.66
C ARG A 252 7.98 -12.65 7.78
N TYR A 253 7.08 -13.61 7.67
CA TYR A 253 5.66 -13.42 7.96
C TYR A 253 5.42 -13.38 9.46
N ILE A 254 4.59 -12.42 9.89
CA ILE A 254 4.20 -12.19 11.28
C ILE A 254 2.68 -12.15 11.33
N GLU A 255 2.09 -12.90 12.26
CA GLU A 255 0.66 -12.79 12.52
C GLU A 255 0.35 -11.44 13.16
N TYR A 256 -0.62 -10.75 12.57
CA TYR A 256 -1.08 -9.44 12.98
C TYR A 256 -2.61 -9.48 13.11
N ASP A 257 -3.09 -9.32 14.34
CA ASP A 257 -4.49 -9.11 14.66
C ASP A 257 -4.88 -7.64 14.38
N TYR A 258 -6.10 -7.41 13.91
CA TYR A 258 -6.64 -6.06 13.68
C TYR A 258 -8.11 -5.98 14.08
N ASP A 259 -8.58 -4.81 14.51
CA ASP A 259 -10.00 -4.59 14.81
C ASP A 259 -10.72 -3.87 13.64
N PRO A 260 -11.43 -4.60 12.75
CA PRO A 260 -12.17 -3.98 11.66
C PRO A 260 -13.38 -3.16 12.13
N THR A 261 -13.93 -3.44 13.33
CA THR A 261 -15.08 -2.70 13.89
C THR A 261 -14.69 -1.29 14.31
N MET A 262 -13.42 -1.12 14.70
CA MET A 262 -12.80 0.16 15.01
C MET A 262 -12.08 0.80 13.81
N PHE A 263 -12.19 0.19 12.62
CA PHE A 263 -11.53 0.64 11.40
C PHE A 263 -10.00 0.74 11.56
N GLU A 264 -9.39 -0.24 12.23
CA GLU A 264 -7.94 -0.29 12.45
C GLU A 264 -7.17 -0.29 11.12
N PRO A 265 -6.30 0.69 10.85
CA PRO A 265 -5.49 0.67 9.63
C PRO A 265 -4.40 -0.41 9.74
N ILE A 266 -4.23 -1.23 8.70
CA ILE A 266 -3.23 -2.31 8.69
C ILE A 266 -1.87 -1.72 8.29
N PRO A 267 -0.75 -2.00 8.97
CA PRO A 267 0.55 -1.47 8.57
C PRO A 267 1.02 -2.08 7.24
N VAL A 268 1.60 -1.25 6.36
CA VAL A 268 2.24 -1.68 5.11
C VAL A 268 3.71 -2.06 5.29
N TYR A 269 4.23 -1.91 6.49
CA TYR A 269 5.64 -2.06 6.82
C TYR A 269 5.82 -2.17 8.35
N GLY A 270 6.85 -2.89 8.82
CA GLY A 270 7.25 -2.91 10.23
C GLY A 270 6.17 -3.39 11.19
N CYS A 271 5.44 -4.44 10.81
CA CYS A 271 4.30 -4.93 11.58
C CYS A 271 4.71 -5.48 12.95
N SER A 272 5.95 -5.97 13.13
CA SER A 272 6.44 -6.45 14.44
C SER A 272 6.54 -5.33 15.48
N VAL A 273 7.08 -4.18 15.08
CA VAL A 273 7.16 -2.99 15.94
C VAL A 273 5.77 -2.38 16.12
N PHE A 274 5.00 -2.27 15.03
CA PHE A 274 3.69 -1.63 15.05
C PHE A 274 2.71 -2.31 16.00
N ARG A 275 2.67 -3.66 16.04
CA ARG A 275 1.80 -4.41 16.97
C ARG A 275 2.18 -4.25 18.44
N LYS A 276 3.44 -3.94 18.77
CA LYS A 276 3.89 -3.73 20.16
C LYS A 276 3.52 -2.34 20.66
N VAL A 277 3.50 -1.36 19.75
CA VAL A 277 3.16 0.03 20.09
C VAL A 277 1.66 0.30 20.03
N LYS A 278 0.88 -0.44 19.20
CA LYS A 278 -0.53 -0.14 18.99
C LYS A 278 -1.33 -0.12 20.29
N ARG A 279 -2.18 0.90 20.44
CA ARG A 279 -3.12 1.02 21.57
C ARG A 279 -4.41 0.22 21.32
N ASP A 280 -5.17 -0.02 22.37
CA ASP A 280 -6.59 -0.40 22.23
C ASP A 280 -7.38 0.78 21.63
N LEU A 281 -7.91 0.61 20.42
CA LEU A 281 -8.64 1.65 19.70
C LEU A 281 -9.94 2.08 20.38
N LYS A 282 -10.50 1.28 21.29
CA LYS A 282 -11.72 1.60 22.06
C LYS A 282 -11.46 2.66 23.14
N THR A 283 -10.21 2.88 23.51
CA THR A 283 -9.80 3.92 24.46
C THR A 283 -9.68 5.29 23.77
N ILE A 284 -9.57 6.37 24.57
CA ILE A 284 -9.32 7.71 24.03
C ILE A 284 -7.87 7.79 23.55
N GLY A 285 -7.69 7.92 22.23
CA GLY A 285 -6.37 8.09 21.60
C GLY A 285 -5.88 9.54 21.59
N LEU A 286 -4.76 9.73 20.91
CA LEU A 286 -4.18 11.05 20.69
C LEU A 286 -5.10 11.92 19.80
N LYS A 287 -5.47 13.11 20.29
CA LYS A 287 -6.33 14.03 19.53
C LYS A 287 -5.50 14.87 18.56
N VAL A 288 -5.45 14.44 17.30
CA VAL A 288 -4.69 15.12 16.24
C VAL A 288 -5.62 15.70 15.18
N PHE A 289 -5.48 16.99 14.90
CA PHE A 289 -6.23 17.68 13.85
C PHE A 289 -5.46 17.66 12.52
N LYS A 290 -6.07 17.11 11.48
CA LYS A 290 -5.57 17.25 10.11
C LYS A 290 -6.04 18.59 9.54
N THR A 291 -5.11 19.39 9.00
CA THR A 291 -5.42 20.72 8.45
C THR A 291 -6.03 20.64 7.06
N ASN A 292 -6.89 21.61 6.74
CA ASN A 292 -7.54 21.79 5.44
C ASN A 292 -7.05 23.07 4.75
N MET A 293 -7.45 23.29 3.50
CA MET A 293 -7.21 24.57 2.85
C MET A 293 -7.97 25.68 3.59
N PRO A 294 -7.40 26.89 3.69
CA PRO A 294 -8.12 28.05 4.20
C PRO A 294 -9.42 28.31 3.43
N SER A 295 -10.35 29.02 4.08
CA SER A 295 -11.59 29.49 3.43
C SER A 295 -11.27 30.30 2.16
N THR A 296 -12.12 30.23 1.15
CA THR A 296 -12.00 31.02 -0.10
C THR A 296 -12.01 32.53 0.12
N SER A 297 -12.49 32.99 1.28
CA SER A 297 -12.45 34.40 1.70
C SER A 297 -11.12 34.83 2.32
N ALA A 298 -10.16 33.92 2.51
CA ALA A 298 -8.80 34.27 2.92
C ALA A 298 -7.93 34.53 1.70
N SER A 299 -7.31 35.71 1.65
CA SER A 299 -6.23 36.01 0.71
C SER A 299 -4.89 35.67 1.36
N ILE A 300 -3.98 35.06 0.58
CA ILE A 300 -2.68 34.55 1.06
C ILE A 300 -1.57 35.11 0.17
N SER A 301 -0.54 35.64 0.81
CA SER A 301 0.65 36.23 0.20
C SER A 301 1.92 35.55 0.73
N LYS A 302 2.94 35.40 -0.11
CA LYS A 302 4.27 34.93 0.31
C LYS A 302 5.07 35.99 1.06
N THR A 303 4.70 37.26 0.92
CA THR A 303 5.39 38.42 1.50
C THR A 303 4.45 39.19 2.42
N LYS A 304 4.95 39.60 3.59
CA LYS A 304 4.22 40.43 4.54
C LYS A 304 3.93 41.80 3.93
N ASN A 305 2.70 42.27 4.07
CA ASN A 305 2.32 43.64 3.72
C ASN A 305 1.18 44.12 4.64
N LYS A 306 0.71 45.35 4.44
CA LYS A 306 -0.34 45.93 5.29
C LYS A 306 -1.65 45.13 5.27
N GLU A 307 -2.00 44.57 4.11
CA GLU A 307 -3.20 43.75 3.96
C GLU A 307 -2.99 42.32 4.48
N HIS A 308 -1.79 41.76 4.34
CA HIS A 308 -1.43 40.39 4.72
C HIS A 308 -0.45 40.41 5.89
N SER A 309 -0.97 40.60 7.09
CA SER A 309 -0.17 40.79 8.31
C SER A 309 -0.09 39.55 9.20
N TYR A 310 -1.03 38.61 9.07
CA TYR A 310 -1.12 37.41 9.92
C TYR A 310 -0.18 36.32 9.42
N GLU A 311 0.71 35.82 10.28
CA GLU A 311 1.69 34.79 9.94
C GLU A 311 1.09 33.37 10.00
N ASN A 312 1.42 32.54 9.02
CA ASN A 312 0.89 31.19 8.92
C ASN A 312 1.95 30.19 8.49
N ILE A 313 1.97 29.02 9.12
CA ILE A 313 2.80 27.91 8.68
C ILE A 313 2.15 27.30 7.42
N ARG A 314 2.86 27.38 6.29
CA ARG A 314 2.49 26.69 5.05
C ARG A 314 2.94 25.23 5.07
N THR A 315 4.18 25.01 5.46
CA THR A 315 4.84 23.70 5.57
C THR A 315 6.20 23.85 6.26
N SER A 316 6.95 22.76 6.40
CA SER A 316 8.38 22.76 6.71
C SER A 316 9.13 22.00 5.63
N ILE A 317 10.33 22.48 5.31
CA ILE A 317 11.27 21.87 4.37
C ILE A 317 12.58 21.59 5.07
N LEU A 318 13.44 20.75 4.50
CA LEU A 318 14.79 20.53 5.00
C LEU A 318 15.78 21.51 4.38
N SER A 319 16.59 22.15 5.23
CA SER A 319 17.81 22.88 4.87
C SER A 319 19.01 22.11 5.44
N GLY A 320 19.56 21.19 4.64
CA GLY A 320 20.49 20.17 5.14
C GLY A 320 19.77 19.18 6.06
N LEU A 321 20.19 19.11 7.33
CA LEU A 321 19.58 18.27 8.37
C LEU A 321 18.58 19.03 9.27
N ASN A 322 18.47 20.35 9.10
CA ASN A 322 17.60 21.20 9.90
C ASN A 322 16.25 21.39 9.19
N PRO A 323 15.12 21.18 9.86
CA PRO A 323 13.84 21.63 9.35
C PRO A 323 13.75 23.16 9.37
N LYS A 324 13.04 23.75 8.41
CA LYS A 324 12.81 25.19 8.31
C LYS A 324 11.35 25.45 7.97
N LEU A 325 10.68 26.27 8.77
CA LEU A 325 9.31 26.69 8.47
C LEU A 325 9.27 27.52 7.19
N VAL A 326 8.27 27.25 6.37
CA VAL A 326 7.86 28.14 5.28
C VAL A 326 6.60 28.87 5.72
N ILE A 327 6.70 30.19 5.83
CA ILE A 327 5.64 31.06 6.33
C ILE A 327 4.97 31.79 5.16
N ASP A 328 3.65 31.82 5.17
CA ASP A 328 2.83 32.71 4.36
C ASP A 328 2.13 33.74 5.26
N TYR A 329 1.58 34.77 4.64
CA TYR A 329 0.84 35.84 5.29
C TYR A 329 -0.59 35.90 4.76
N SER A 330 -1.57 36.09 5.64
CA SER A 330 -2.98 36.18 5.26
C SER A 330 -3.60 37.49 5.68
N ASN A 331 -4.71 37.85 5.01
CA ASN A 331 -5.49 39.04 5.34
C ASN A 331 -6.36 38.92 6.60
N LYS A 332 -6.47 37.72 7.14
CA LYS A 332 -7.17 37.42 8.39
C LYS A 332 -6.52 36.24 9.10
N GLN A 333 -6.80 36.10 10.40
CA GLN A 333 -6.35 34.92 11.16
C GLN A 333 -6.88 33.63 10.53
N LEU A 334 -6.00 32.64 10.39
CA LEU A 334 -6.35 31.31 9.89
C LEU A 334 -6.52 30.31 11.04
N ALA A 335 -6.93 29.10 10.68
CA ALA A 335 -7.13 28.01 11.63
C ALA A 335 -5.90 27.84 12.53
N PHE A 336 -6.17 27.64 13.83
CA PHE A 336 -5.19 27.44 14.90
C PHE A 336 -4.32 28.67 15.27
N ALA A 337 -4.52 29.83 14.66
CA ALA A 337 -3.92 31.08 15.16
C ALA A 337 -4.42 31.40 16.58
N GLY A 338 -3.55 31.98 17.42
CA GLY A 338 -3.83 32.32 18.81
C GLY A 338 -3.91 31.13 19.78
N LYS A 339 -3.51 29.92 19.35
CA LYS A 339 -3.56 28.70 20.17
C LYS A 339 -2.18 28.11 20.37
N CYS A 340 -1.82 27.78 21.62
CA CYS A 340 -0.66 26.96 21.93
C CYS A 340 -0.82 25.57 21.30
N LYS A 341 0.20 25.13 20.54
CA LYS A 341 0.09 23.90 19.73
C LYS A 341 1.43 23.30 19.32
N LEU A 342 1.44 21.98 19.15
CA LEU A 342 2.45 21.25 18.40
C LEU A 342 1.96 21.03 16.96
N VAL A 343 2.75 21.45 16.00
CA VAL A 343 2.50 21.31 14.56
C VAL A 343 3.51 20.33 13.98
N MET A 344 3.07 19.44 13.10
CA MET A 344 3.93 18.58 12.28
C MET A 344 3.82 19.03 10.81
N PRO A 345 4.50 20.13 10.41
CA PRO A 345 4.28 20.77 9.12
C PRO A 345 5.08 20.17 7.97
N HIS A 346 6.10 19.33 8.26
CA HIS A 346 6.88 18.65 7.23
C HIS A 346 6.07 17.48 6.66
N LYS A 347 5.69 17.55 5.38
CA LYS A 347 4.68 16.65 4.79
C LYS A 347 5.06 15.17 4.76
N MET A 348 6.36 14.88 4.67
CA MET A 348 6.85 13.50 4.61
C MET A 348 7.11 12.91 6.01
N TYR A 349 7.98 13.57 6.78
CA TYR A 349 8.47 13.06 8.07
C TYR A 349 7.71 13.56 9.30
N GLY A 350 6.83 14.55 9.18
CA GLY A 350 6.07 15.04 10.33
C GLY A 350 6.90 15.72 11.42
N PHE A 351 8.06 16.31 11.10
CA PHE A 351 8.94 16.91 12.11
C PHE A 351 8.21 17.91 13.01
N PRO A 352 8.23 17.73 14.35
CA PRO A 352 7.42 18.53 15.27
C PRO A 352 7.97 19.94 15.50
N PHE A 353 7.09 20.94 15.53
CA PHE A 353 7.36 22.33 15.88
C PHE A 353 6.34 22.80 16.93
N ILE A 354 6.79 23.36 18.05
CA ILE A 354 5.91 23.89 19.09
C ILE A 354 5.74 25.39 18.90
N ASP A 355 4.50 25.83 18.67
CA ASP A 355 4.10 27.23 18.64
C ASP A 355 3.50 27.62 20.00
N LYS A 356 4.37 27.92 20.97
CA LYS A 356 4.00 28.18 22.37
C LYS A 356 3.07 29.39 22.51
N GLU A 357 3.36 30.46 21.78
CA GLU A 357 2.61 31.72 21.82
C GLU A 357 1.35 31.69 20.93
N GLY A 358 1.15 30.62 20.17
CA GLY A 358 0.08 30.52 19.18
C GLY A 358 0.20 31.52 18.04
N LYS A 359 1.42 31.99 17.75
CA LYS A 359 1.71 33.03 16.77
C LYS A 359 1.18 32.70 15.37
N TYR A 360 1.20 31.43 14.98
CA TYR A 360 0.94 31.02 13.61
C TYR A 360 -0.46 30.44 13.41
N GLY A 361 -1.14 30.87 12.35
CA GLY A 361 -2.21 30.08 11.72
C GLY A 361 -1.62 29.00 10.79
N ILE A 362 -2.48 28.24 10.11
CA ILE A 362 -2.04 27.26 9.08
C ILE A 362 -2.65 27.63 7.71
N SER A 363 -1.79 27.85 6.71
CA SER A 363 -2.20 28.29 5.35
C SER A 363 -2.38 27.15 4.34
N ASN A 364 -2.20 25.90 4.74
CA ASN A 364 -2.22 24.76 3.84
C ASN A 364 -2.82 23.49 4.46
N ARG A 365 -3.31 22.60 3.62
CA ARG A 365 -3.84 21.29 4.03
C ARG A 365 -2.73 20.27 4.32
N ASP A 366 -3.12 19.12 4.88
CA ASP A 366 -2.26 17.95 5.10
C ASP A 366 -1.08 18.23 6.05
N SER A 367 -1.25 19.10 7.04
CA SER A 367 -0.41 19.15 8.25
C SER A 367 -1.20 18.54 9.42
N TYR A 368 -0.50 18.23 10.51
CA TYR A 368 -1.09 17.67 11.72
C TYR A 368 -0.83 18.58 12.90
N VAL A 369 -1.86 18.83 13.72
CA VAL A 369 -1.82 19.79 14.83
C VAL A 369 -2.38 19.16 16.09
N ILE A 370 -1.69 19.34 17.21
CA ILE A 370 -2.14 18.98 18.55
C ILE A 370 -2.19 20.28 19.35
N VAL A 371 -3.36 20.58 19.92
CA VAL A 371 -3.60 21.82 20.68
C VAL A 371 -3.66 21.48 22.16
N SER A 372 -2.87 22.18 22.97
CA SER A 372 -2.88 22.07 24.42
C SER A 372 -2.27 23.34 25.02
N ASP A 373 -2.83 23.81 26.13
CA ASP A 373 -2.24 24.89 26.92
C ASP A 373 -1.16 24.37 27.90
N ASP A 374 -1.07 23.05 28.06
CA ASP A 374 0.00 22.36 28.80
C ASP A 374 1.24 22.21 27.90
N ILE A 375 2.27 23.01 28.19
CA ILE A 375 3.54 23.01 27.45
C ILE A 375 4.35 21.75 27.69
N ASP A 376 4.36 21.20 28.91
CA ASP A 376 5.10 19.97 29.22
C ASP A 376 4.53 18.80 28.40
N TYR A 377 3.20 18.70 28.34
CA TYR A 377 2.52 17.74 27.48
C TYR A 377 2.97 17.84 26.00
N LEU A 378 3.04 19.05 25.44
CA LEU A 378 3.49 19.26 24.06
C LEU A 378 4.99 18.96 23.88
N GLU A 379 5.82 19.28 24.86
CA GLU A 379 7.26 18.99 24.84
C GLU A 379 7.55 17.50 24.91
N ARG A 380 6.84 16.75 25.77
CA ARG A 380 6.94 15.28 25.83
C ARG A 380 6.53 14.62 24.51
N LEU A 381 5.40 15.02 23.92
CA LEU A 381 4.99 14.54 22.60
C LEU A 381 6.00 14.90 21.51
N SER A 382 6.56 16.12 21.56
CA SER A 382 7.60 16.56 20.64
C SER A 382 8.84 15.69 20.73
N SER A 383 9.30 15.35 21.94
CA SER A 383 10.43 14.45 22.16
C SER A 383 10.18 13.07 21.54
N PHE A 384 8.99 12.49 21.74
CA PHE A 384 8.62 11.22 21.09
C PHE A 384 8.65 11.33 19.57
N PHE A 385 8.02 12.36 18.98
CA PHE A 385 7.97 12.53 17.52
C PHE A 385 9.31 12.87 16.86
N LYS A 386 10.37 13.11 17.64
CA LYS A 386 11.75 13.27 17.13
C LYS A 386 12.53 11.96 17.06
N THR A 387 12.02 10.89 17.69
CA THR A 387 12.71 9.59 17.75
C THR A 387 12.67 8.86 16.41
N LYS A 388 13.62 7.95 16.17
CA LYS A 388 13.56 7.07 14.99
C LYS A 388 12.36 6.15 15.05
N THR A 389 11.96 5.72 16.24
CA THR A 389 10.76 4.90 16.47
C THR A 389 9.52 5.59 15.93
N ALA A 390 9.31 6.88 16.26
CA ALA A 390 8.17 7.63 15.73
C ALA A 390 8.21 7.74 14.20
N LEU A 391 9.38 8.01 13.62
CA LEU A 391 9.54 8.05 12.16
C LEU A 391 9.24 6.69 11.51
N TYR A 392 9.68 5.60 12.13
CA TYR A 392 9.40 4.23 11.70
C TYR A 392 7.89 3.93 11.68
N LEU A 393 7.18 4.30 12.76
CA LEU A 393 5.71 4.19 12.85
C LEU A 393 4.99 5.09 11.84
N PHE A 394 5.54 6.26 11.50
CA PHE A 394 4.98 7.10 10.45
C PHE A 394 5.11 6.47 9.07
N GLU A 395 6.17 5.70 8.82
CA GLU A 395 6.40 4.99 7.56
C GLU A 395 5.50 3.76 7.42
N SER A 396 5.19 3.08 8.53
CA SER A 396 4.35 1.86 8.54
C SER A 396 2.92 2.07 8.03
N THR A 397 2.42 3.31 7.98
CA THR A 397 1.06 3.64 7.52
C THR A 397 1.05 4.51 6.25
N ARG A 398 2.10 4.40 5.41
CA ARG A 398 2.19 5.11 4.13
C ARG A 398 1.57 4.28 3.00
N TYR A 399 0.26 4.41 2.85
CA TYR A 399 -0.53 3.69 1.85
C TYR A 399 -0.41 4.27 0.43
N ARG A 400 0.07 5.51 0.33
CA ARG A 400 0.38 6.22 -0.92
C ARG A 400 1.83 6.70 -0.92
N MET A 401 2.20 7.56 -1.88
CA MET A 401 3.52 8.23 -1.88
C MET A 401 3.91 8.76 -0.49
N LYS A 402 5.22 8.99 -0.26
CA LYS A 402 5.95 9.25 1.02
C LYS A 402 5.43 10.33 2.01
N TYR A 403 4.12 10.55 2.13
CA TYR A 403 3.50 11.53 3.00
C TYR A 403 3.11 10.91 4.34
N LEU A 404 3.28 11.66 5.42
CA LEU A 404 2.69 11.32 6.71
C LEU A 404 1.16 11.22 6.55
N GLU A 405 0.58 10.13 7.06
CA GLU A 405 -0.84 9.88 7.00
C GLU A 405 -1.49 9.98 8.38
N LYS A 406 -2.80 10.26 8.41
CA LYS A 406 -3.51 10.49 9.67
C LYS A 406 -3.70 9.20 10.49
N TYR A 407 -3.56 8.06 9.83
CA TYR A 407 -3.92 6.74 10.34
C TYR A 407 -2.97 6.28 11.44
N VAL A 408 -1.69 6.65 11.39
CA VAL A 408 -0.75 6.38 12.49
C VAL A 408 -1.26 6.93 13.81
N PHE A 409 -1.81 8.16 13.82
CA PHE A 409 -2.32 8.81 15.04
C PHE A 409 -3.56 8.16 15.63
N GLN A 410 -4.24 7.28 14.88
CA GLN A 410 -5.32 6.47 15.43
C GLN A 410 -4.77 5.33 16.28
N VAL A 411 -3.61 4.79 15.88
CA VAL A 411 -3.02 3.56 16.43
C VAL A 411 -1.99 3.84 17.51
N ILE A 412 -1.16 4.87 17.35
CA ILE A 412 -0.18 5.22 18.36
C ILE A 412 -0.87 5.73 19.64
N PRO A 413 -0.40 5.31 20.82
CA PRO A 413 -0.93 5.76 22.10
C PRO A 413 -0.61 7.24 22.34
N ASP A 414 -1.41 7.88 23.19
CA ASP A 414 -1.01 9.12 23.84
C ASP A 414 0.01 8.78 24.93
N ILE A 415 1.30 8.89 24.60
CA ILE A 415 2.39 8.44 25.47
C ILE A 415 2.40 9.14 26.85
N CYS A 416 1.84 10.35 26.95
CA CYS A 416 1.73 11.06 28.21
C CYS A 416 0.67 10.46 29.15
N LYS A 417 -0.19 9.55 28.64
CA LYS A 417 -1.24 8.86 29.40
C LYS A 417 -0.93 7.38 29.64
N LEU A 418 0.17 6.89 29.09
CA LEU A 418 0.64 5.54 29.36
C LEU A 418 1.18 5.46 30.79
N ALA A 419 0.78 4.40 31.51
CA ALA A 419 1.31 4.13 32.84
C ALA A 419 2.82 3.85 32.73
N ASP A 420 3.59 4.44 33.65
CA ASP A 420 5.04 4.24 33.79
C ASP A 420 5.86 4.54 32.52
N PHE A 421 5.31 5.33 31.58
CA PHE A 421 6.06 5.74 30.40
C PHE A 421 7.24 6.63 30.81
N PRO A 422 8.45 6.39 30.26
CA PRO A 422 9.65 7.06 30.74
C PRO A 422 9.57 8.58 30.61
N HIS A 423 10.15 9.26 31.59
CA HIS A 423 10.27 10.72 31.56
C HIS A 423 11.31 11.16 30.52
N GLU A 424 12.47 10.49 30.47
CA GLU A 424 13.43 10.66 29.38
C GLU A 424 12.94 9.89 28.16
N ILE A 425 12.67 10.60 27.06
CA ILE A 425 12.11 10.01 25.84
C ILE A 425 13.19 10.00 24.76
N ASN A 426 13.72 8.81 24.48
CA ASN A 426 14.66 8.54 23.40
C ASN A 426 14.40 7.13 22.83
N ASP A 427 15.08 6.72 21.76
CA ASP A 427 14.84 5.41 21.13
C ASP A 427 15.14 4.22 22.07
N GLU A 428 16.10 4.35 22.98
CA GLU A 428 16.46 3.31 23.96
C GLU A 428 15.36 3.13 25.02
N THR A 429 14.90 4.23 25.63
CA THR A 429 13.85 4.16 26.66
C THR A 429 12.51 3.70 26.08
N ILE A 430 12.21 4.06 24.84
CA ILE A 430 11.04 3.55 24.10
C ILE A 430 11.18 2.05 23.83
N SER A 431 12.36 1.61 23.37
CA SER A 431 12.66 0.19 23.14
C SER A 431 12.45 -0.64 24.40
N THR A 432 12.99 -0.19 25.54
CA THR A 432 12.80 -0.88 26.82
C THR A 432 11.33 -0.93 27.21
N TYR A 433 10.60 0.18 27.10
CA TYR A 433 9.19 0.25 27.48
C TYR A 433 8.29 -0.68 26.66
N PHE A 434 8.46 -0.69 25.34
CA PHE A 434 7.67 -1.55 24.44
C PHE A 434 8.31 -2.94 24.22
N ALA A 435 9.40 -3.26 24.92
CA ALA A 435 10.14 -4.50 24.82
C ALA A 435 10.51 -4.87 23.37
N PHE A 436 11.15 -3.94 22.64
CA PHE A 436 11.66 -4.22 21.30
C PHE A 436 12.83 -5.20 21.35
N THR A 437 12.91 -6.09 20.36
CA THR A 437 14.06 -6.99 20.20
C THR A 437 15.23 -6.28 19.53
N ASP A 438 16.42 -6.89 19.57
CA ASP A 438 17.60 -6.35 18.87
C ASP A 438 17.35 -6.19 17.36
N GLU A 439 16.72 -7.17 16.71
CA GLU A 439 16.35 -7.08 15.28
C GLU A 439 15.37 -5.93 14.98
N GLU A 440 14.41 -5.68 15.88
CA GLU A 440 13.47 -4.55 15.75
C GLU A 440 14.18 -3.21 15.95
N ASN A 441 15.10 -3.14 16.92
CA ASN A 441 15.92 -1.96 17.15
C ASN A 441 16.85 -1.67 15.96
N ASP A 442 17.45 -2.70 15.36
CA ASP A 442 18.24 -2.58 14.15
C ASP A 442 17.39 -2.09 12.98
N ALA A 443 16.19 -2.64 12.80
CA ALA A 443 15.24 -2.18 11.78
C ALA A 443 14.90 -0.69 11.94
N ILE A 444 14.54 -0.26 13.16
CA ILE A 444 14.27 1.15 13.49
C ILE A 444 15.48 2.03 13.22
N ASN A 445 16.68 1.57 13.61
CA ASN A 445 17.91 2.34 13.48
C ASN A 445 18.37 2.52 12.04
N ASN A 446 18.11 1.52 11.19
CA ASN A 446 18.58 1.47 9.81
C ASN A 446 17.63 2.13 8.79
N LEU A 447 16.34 2.33 9.14
CA LEU A 447 15.38 2.98 8.24
C LEU A 447 15.82 4.39 7.80
N HIS A 448 16.43 5.15 8.73
CA HIS A 448 16.94 6.48 8.46
C HIS A 448 18.39 6.63 8.89
N SER A 449 19.29 6.70 7.91
CA SER A 449 20.71 6.98 8.13
C SER A 449 20.99 8.44 8.54
N LYS A 450 20.05 9.36 8.29
CA LYS A 450 20.20 10.79 8.61
C LYS A 450 19.77 11.07 10.06
N LYS A 451 20.63 11.78 10.79
CA LYS A 451 20.31 12.34 12.12
C LYS A 451 19.81 13.78 11.95
N TYR A 452 18.50 13.96 11.92
CA TYR A 452 17.90 15.30 11.87
C TYR A 452 18.07 16.02 13.22
N THR A 453 18.27 17.33 13.19
CA THR A 453 18.50 18.12 14.43
C THR A 453 17.20 18.53 15.12
N PHE A 454 16.11 18.62 14.35
CA PHE A 454 14.81 19.15 14.79
C PHE A 454 14.88 20.57 15.36
N THR A 455 15.91 21.34 14.98
CA THR A 455 16.07 22.75 15.30
C THR A 455 15.49 23.58 14.15
N TYR A 456 14.56 24.48 14.47
CA TYR A 456 13.73 25.24 13.52
C TYR A 456 14.15 26.69 13.35
#